data_AF-A0A950IFY4-F1
#
_entry.id   AF-A0A950IFY4-F1
#
_cell.length_a   1.000
_cell.length_b   1.000
_cell.length_c   1.000
_cell.angle_alpha   90.00
_cell.angle_beta   90.00
_cell.angle_gamma   90.00
#
_symmetry.space_group_name_H-M   'P 1'
#
loop_
_entity.id
_entity.type
_entity.pdbx_description
1 polymer ?
#
loop_
_entity_poly.entity_id
_entity_poly.type
_entity_poly.pdbx_seq_one_letter_code
_entity_poly.pdbx_strand_id
1 'polypeptide(L)' 'MATLSAALKKHGAYAFLRYNILPIAPPLIITDDQIDETIAIVDTAVSELADAVTAQR' A
#
# COMPACT_ATOMS: atom_id res chain seq x y z
N MET A 1 10.70 9.08 -7.90
CA MET A 1 10.59 9.26 -6.43
C MET A 1 9.77 8.09 -5.91
N ALA A 2 10.31 7.28 -5.00
CA ALA A 2 9.53 6.19 -4.41
C ALA A 2 8.40 6.79 -3.56
N THR A 3 7.16 6.46 -3.89
CA THR A 3 5.98 6.89 -3.14
C THR A 3 5.15 5.67 -2.78
N LEU A 4 4.45 5.73 -1.64
CA LEU A 4 3.53 4.67 -1.23
C LEU A 4 2.50 4.35 -2.33
N SER A 5 1.99 5.37 -3.03
CA SER A 5 1.04 5.20 -4.13
C SER A 5 1.60 4.43 -5.33
N ALA A 6 2.87 4.65 -5.67
CA ALA A 6 3.53 3.95 -6.76
C ALA A 6 3.79 2.48 -6.39
N ALA A 7 4.18 2.22 -5.14
CA ALA A 7 4.37 0.86 -4.62
C ALA A 7 3.05 0.08 -4.59
N LEU A 8 1.98 0.65 -4.03
CA LEU A 8 0.66 0.01 -3.99
C LEU A 8 0.15 -0.33 -5.41
N LYS A 9 0.26 0.61 -6.35
CA LYS A 9 -0.17 0.41 -7.74
C LYS A 9 0.60 -0.71 -8.45
N LYS A 10 1.91 -0.84 -8.18
CA LYS A 10 2.75 -1.92 -8.73
C LYS A 10 2.27 -3.30 -8.26
N HIS A 11 1.81 -3.40 -7.02
CA HIS A 11 1.32 -4.64 -6.40
C HIS A 11 -0.19 -4.86 -6.57
N GLY A 12 -0.86 -4.08 -7.44
CA GLY A 12 -2.27 -4.29 -7.79
C GLY A 12 -3.29 -3.64 -6.85
N ALA A 13 -2.85 -2.91 -5.82
CA ALA A 13 -3.75 -2.16 -4.93
C ALA A 13 -3.88 -0.70 -5.39
N TYR A 14 -5.11 -0.20 -5.46
CA TYR A 14 -5.37 1.21 -5.73
C TYR A 14 -6.00 1.87 -4.52
N ALA A 15 -5.34 2.91 -4.01
CA ALA A 15 -5.85 3.68 -2.89
C ALA A 15 -5.62 5.17 -3.10
N PHE A 16 -6.57 5.96 -2.61
CA PHE A 16 -6.39 7.40 -2.46
C PHE A 16 -5.45 7.65 -1.29
N LEU A 17 -4.42 8.49 -1.45
CA LEU A 17 -3.53 8.87 -0.36
C LEU A 17 -3.70 10.35 -0.03
N ARG A 18 -3.66 10.67 1.25
CA ARG A 18 -3.63 12.07 1.73
C ARG A 18 -2.41 12.25 2.63
N TYR A 19 -1.39 12.92 2.12
CA TYR A 19 -0.08 13.01 2.76
C TYR A 19 0.49 11.62 3.07
N ASN A 20 0.68 11.29 4.34
CA ASN A 20 1.14 10.00 4.85
C ASN A 20 0.01 9.11 5.38
N ILE A 21 -1.25 9.42 5.04
CA ILE A 21 -2.43 8.67 5.47
C ILE A 21 -2.96 7.85 4.29
N LEU A 22 -3.15 6.55 4.54
CA LEU A 22 -3.83 5.59 3.67
C LEU A 22 -5.22 5.29 4.24
N PRO A 23 -6.30 5.92 3.74
CA PRO A 23 -7.66 5.57 4.09
C PRO A 23 -8.01 4.20 3.49
N ILE A 24 -8.57 3.32 4.31
CA ILE A 24 -9.01 1.99 3.91
C ILE A 24 -10.54 1.96 3.96
N ALA A 25 -11.15 1.87 2.79
CA ALA A 25 -12.59 1.79 2.62
C ALA A 25 -12.91 0.81 1.46
N PRO A 26 -12.69 -0.50 1.66
CA PRO A 26 -12.99 -1.50 0.65
C PRO A 26 -14.51 -1.59 0.38
N PRO A 27 -14.92 -2.20 -0.74
CA PRO A 27 -16.31 -2.54 -0.97
C PRO A 27 -16.87 -3.41 0.16
N LEU A 28 -18.14 -3.23 0.50
CA LEU A 28 -18.82 -4.01 1.56
C LEU A 28 -18.98 -5.51 1.24
N ILE A 29 -18.65 -5.90 0.01
CA ILE A 29 -18.70 -7.29 -0.49
C ILE A 29 -17.33 -7.99 -0.43
N ILE A 30 -16.31 -7.33 0.14
CA ILE A 30 -14.96 -7.90 0.25
C ILE A 30 -14.99 -9.21 1.07
N THR A 31 -14.18 -10.19 0.67
CA THR A 31 -14.01 -11.45 1.39
C THR A 31 -12.80 -11.40 2.34
N ASP A 32 -12.73 -12.32 3.30
CA ASP A 32 -11.58 -12.44 4.21
C ASP A 32 -10.28 -12.67 3.43
N ASP A 33 -10.29 -13.54 2.41
CA ASP A 33 -9.12 -13.77 1.55
C ASP A 33 -8.63 -12.48 0.84
N GLN A 34 -9.57 -11.64 0.39
CA GLN A 34 -9.25 -10.37 -0.26
C GLN A 34 -8.71 -9.33 0.73
N ILE A 35 -9.16 -9.39 1.99
CA ILE A 35 -8.61 -8.58 3.08
C ILE A 35 -7.16 -8.98 3.32
N ASP A 36 -6.89 -10.28 3.48
CA ASP A 36 -5.55 -10.80 3.71
C ASP A 36 -4.58 -10.46 2.57
N GLU A 37 -5.02 -10.64 1.32
CA GLU A 37 -4.25 -10.24 0.13
C GLU A 37 -3.93 -8.74 0.17
N THR A 38 -4.93 -7.89 0.43
CA THR A 38 -4.76 -6.44 0.45
C THR A 38 -3.81 -6.00 1.57
N ILE A 39 -3.91 -6.60 2.75
CA ILE A 39 -3.02 -6.30 3.89
C ILE A 39 -1.58 -6.69 3.56
N ALA A 40 -1.36 -7.86 2.96
CA ALA A 40 -0.03 -8.29 2.54
C ALA A 40 0.61 -7.34 1.50
N ILE A 41 -0.20 -6.82 0.58
CA ILE A 41 0.24 -5.80 -0.39
C ILE A 41 0.65 -4.50 0.33
N VAL A 42 -0.15 -4.03 1.29
CA VAL A 42 0.14 -2.82 2.06
C VAL A 42 1.46 -2.97 2.84
N ASP A 43 1.67 -4.11 3.49
CA ASP A 43 2.89 -4.41 4.25
C ASP A 43 4.14 -4.39 3.35
N THR A 44 4.05 -5.04 2.18
CA THR A 44 5.11 -5.04 1.18
C THR A 44 5.42 -3.63 0.68
N ALA A 45 4.39 -2.84 0.36
CA ALA A 45 4.57 -1.48 -0.16
C ALA A 45 5.18 -0.52 0.87
N VAL A 46 4.83 -0.66 2.16
CA VAL A 46 5.42 0.13 3.24
C VAL A 46 6.88 -0.25 3.45
N SER A 47 7.21 -1.55 3.42
CA SER A 47 8.58 -2.04 3.55
C SER A 47 9.47 -1.54 2.40
N GLU A 48 9.03 -1.68 1.14
CA GLU A 48 9.76 -1.15 -0.03
C GLU A 48 10.02 0.36 0.08
N LEU A 49 9.04 1.13 0.59
CA LEU A 49 9.19 2.56 0.80
C LEU A 49 10.21 2.87 1.90
N ALA A 50 10.19 2.12 3.00
CA ALA A 50 11.13 2.29 4.12
C ALA A 50 12.58 2.04 3.67
N ASP A 51 12.80 0.98 2.88
CA ASP A 51 14.10 0.67 2.30
C ASP A 51 14.57 1.78 1.35
N ALA A 52 13.67 2.27 0.49
CA ALA A 52 13.98 3.34 -0.47
C ALA A 52 14.31 4.67 0.22
N VAL A 53 13.67 4.99 1.35
CA VAL A 53 13.98 6.19 2.16
C VAL A 53 15.31 6.03 2.89
N THR A 54 15.62 4.83 3.38
CA THR A 54 16.88 4.54 4.07
C THR A 54 18.07 4.59 3.12
N ALA A 55 17.93 4.05 1.90
CA ALA A 55 18.99 4.04 0.88
C ALA A 55 19.32 5.43 0.28
N GLN A 56 18.45 6.42 0.49
CA GLN A 56 18.67 7.81 0.04
C GLN A 56 19.37 8.68 1.10
N ARG A 57 19.65 8.14 2.28
CA ARG A 57 20.40 8.79 3.37
C ARG A 57 21.85 8.33 3.37
#